data_AF-A0A7M7M571-F1
#
_entry.id   AF-A0A7M7M571-F1
#
_cell.length_a   1.000
_cell.length_b   1.000
_cell.length_c   1.000
_cell.angle_alpha   90.00
_cell.angle_beta   90.00
_cell.angle_gamma   90.00
#
_symmetry.space_group_name_H-M   'P 1'
#
loop_
_entity.id
_entity.type
_entity.pdbx_description
1 polymer ?
#
loop_
_entity_poly.entity_id
_entity_poly.type
_entity_poly.pdbx_seq_one_letter_code
_entity_poly.pdbx_strand_id
1 'polypeptide(L)'
;MPLCGKKCAVFCSVLSAWGVIMLVLLGIFLHTNSVAFAEDLEVHATSKPDFLAEINRKYKAAAQNCWIAACLYVVTLVISFQQYCANQRARNA
;
A
#
# COMPACT_ATOMS: atom_id res chain seq x y z
N MET A 1 11.12 20.49 14.67
CA MET A 1 10.70 19.96 15.98
C MET A 1 10.44 18.47 15.79
N PRO A 2 11.12 17.56 16.53
CA PRO A 2 10.85 16.13 16.42
C PRO A 2 9.45 15.85 16.99
N LEU A 3 8.51 15.45 16.13
CA LEU A 3 7.10 15.28 16.51
C LEU A 3 6.84 13.91 17.19
N CYS A 4 7.73 12.93 17.00
CA CYS A 4 7.57 11.56 17.49
C CYS A 4 8.89 11.02 18.08
N GLY A 5 8.81 10.24 19.16
CA GLY A 5 9.98 9.67 19.84
C GLY A 5 10.74 8.65 18.99
N LYS A 6 12.06 8.54 19.20
CA LYS A 6 13.01 7.70 18.42
C LYS A 6 12.56 6.26 18.17
N LYS A 7 11.93 5.62 19.15
CA LYS A 7 11.48 4.22 19.06
C LYS A 7 10.28 4.10 18.12
N CYS A 8 9.33 5.03 18.20
CA CYS A 8 8.15 5.07 17.34
C CYS A 8 8.51 5.39 15.88
N ALA A 9 9.47 6.30 15.65
CA ALA A 9 9.89 6.67 14.30
C ALA A 9 10.52 5.49 13.52
N VAL A 10 11.37 4.70 14.19
CA VAL A 10 11.99 3.50 13.57
C VAL A 10 10.93 2.44 13.27
N PHE A 11 10.04 2.16 14.23
CA PHE A 11 8.96 1.20 14.02
C PHE A 11 8.03 1.61 12.87
N CYS A 12 7.63 2.89 12.82
CA CYS A 12 6.78 3.42 11.76
C CYS A 12 7.46 3.34 10.38
N SER A 13 8.78 3.55 10.32
CA SER A 13 9.56 3.42 9.09
C SER A 13 9.63 1.97 8.59
N VAL A 14 9.83 1.00 9.49
CA VAL A 14 9.87 -0.43 9.14
C VAL A 14 8.51 -0.93 8.69
N LEU A 15 7.44 -0.59 9.41
CA LEU A 15 6.07 -0.92 9.01
C LEU A 15 5.69 -0.29 7.67
N SER A 16 6.09 0.98 7.46
CA SER A 16 5.82 1.67 6.22
C SER A 16 6.56 1.01 5.04
N ALA A 17 7.84 0.63 5.22
CA ALA A 17 8.60 -0.08 4.19
C ALA A 17 7.95 -1.42 3.82
N TRP A 18 7.54 -2.19 4.83
CA TRP A 18 6.83 -3.45 4.64
C TRP A 18 5.49 -3.25 3.91
N GLY A 19 4.70 -2.26 4.33
CA GLY A 19 3.43 -1.91 3.71
C GLY A 19 3.57 -1.53 2.23
N VAL A 20 4.60 -0.74 1.88
CA VAL A 20 4.89 -0.42 0.48
C VAL A 20 5.17 -1.67 -0.34
N ILE A 21 6.04 -2.57 0.13
CA ILE A 21 6.42 -3.79 -0.61
C ILE A 21 5.20 -4.67 -0.85
N MET A 22 4.39 -4.92 0.19
CA MET A 22 3.17 -5.72 0.08
C MET A 22 2.15 -5.10 -0.87
N LEU A 23 1.87 -3.80 -0.76
CA LEU A 23 0.88 -3.11 -1.59
C LEU A 23 1.29 -3.02 -3.06
N VAL A 24 2.59 -2.84 -3.35
CA VAL A 24 3.11 -2.83 -4.72
C VAL A 24 2.99 -4.21 -5.36
N LEU A 25 3.39 -5.27 -4.66
CA LEU A 25 3.23 -6.65 -5.16
C LEU A 25 1.74 -6.98 -5.42
N LEU A 26 0.87 -6.62 -4.48
CA LEU A 26 -0.57 -6.80 -4.59
C LEU A 26 -1.14 -6.02 -5.78
N GLY A 27 -0.74 -4.76 -5.96
CA GLY A 27 -1.14 -3.92 -7.08
C GLY A 27 -0.71 -4.48 -8.44
N ILE A 28 0.49 -5.07 -8.53
CA ILE A 28 0.97 -5.74 -9.76
C ILE A 28 0.11 -6.98 -10.05
N PHE A 29 -0.11 -7.86 -9.06
CA PHE A 29 -0.89 -9.08 -9.25
C PHE A 29 -2.35 -8.82 -9.63
N LEU A 30 -2.98 -7.81 -9.00
CA LEU A 30 -4.34 -7.37 -9.35
C LEU A 30 -4.39 -6.74 -10.76
N HIS A 31 -3.36 -5.99 -11.16
CA HIS A 31 -3.29 -5.42 -12.53
C HIS A 31 -3.18 -6.51 -13.60
N THR A 32 -2.48 -7.61 -13.30
CA THR A 32 -2.40 -8.78 -14.19
C THR A 32 -3.63 -9.69 -14.14
N ASN A 33 -4.69 -9.34 -13.40
CA ASN A 33 -5.88 -10.18 -13.18
C ASN A 33 -5.53 -11.60 -12.69
N SER A 34 -4.63 -11.71 -11.69
CA SER A 34 -4.18 -13.01 -11.17
C SER A 34 -5.32 -13.77 -10.49
N VAL A 35 -5.56 -15.02 -10.92
CA VAL A 35 -6.64 -15.90 -10.42
C VAL A 35 -6.60 -16.10 -8.90
N ALA A 36 -5.42 -15.98 -8.28
CA ALA A 36 -5.25 -16.11 -6.83
C ALA A 36 -6.04 -15.05 -6.02
N PHE A 37 -6.42 -13.93 -6.62
CA PHE A 37 -7.23 -12.89 -5.97
C PHE A 37 -8.69 -12.89 -6.44
N ALA A 38 -9.09 -13.87 -7.27
CA ALA A 38 -10.44 -13.92 -7.83
C ALA A 38 -11.49 -14.22 -6.76
N GLU A 39 -11.12 -15.01 -5.75
CA GLU A 39 -11.96 -15.35 -4.60
C GLU A 39 -12.14 -14.19 -3.60
N ASP A 40 -11.17 -13.28 -3.57
CA ASP A 40 -11.17 -12.11 -2.67
C ASP A 40 -12.04 -10.97 -3.22
N LEU A 41 -12.35 -11.00 -4.53
CA LEU A 41 -13.20 -10.04 -5.21
C LEU A 41 -14.65 -10.50 -5.17
N GLU A 42 -15.46 -9.90 -4.31
CA GLU A 42 -16.90 -10.17 -4.26
C GLU A 42 -17.58 -9.76 -5.58
N VAL A 43 -18.07 -10.76 -6.32
CA VAL A 43 -18.85 -10.59 -7.56
C VAL A 43 -20.25 -11.16 -7.34
N HIS A 44 -21.28 -10.36 -7.63
CA HIS A 44 -22.69 -10.71 -7.41
C HIS A 44 -23.45 -11.03 -8.71
N ALA A 45 -22.76 -11.15 -9.85
CA ALA A 45 -23.38 -11.33 -11.15
C ALA A 45 -24.02 -12.71 -11.31
N THR A 46 -25.31 -12.72 -11.69
CA THR A 46 -26.13 -13.93 -11.88
C THR A 46 -25.93 -14.60 -13.25
N SER A 47 -25.28 -13.92 -14.20
CA SER A 47 -25.09 -14.35 -15.60
C SER A 47 -23.61 -14.44 -15.97
N LYS A 48 -23.21 -15.51 -16.68
CA LYS A 48 -21.80 -15.76 -17.09
C LYS A 48 -21.11 -14.62 -17.86
N PRO A 49 -21.72 -13.95 -18.87
CA PRO A 49 -21.05 -12.87 -19.58
C PRO A 49 -20.88 -11.61 -18.71
N ASP A 50 -21.88 -11.30 -17.88
CA ASP A 50 -21.83 -10.15 -16.98
C ASP A 50 -20.81 -10.34 -15.86
N PHE A 51 -20.62 -11.60 -15.42
CA PHE A 51 -19.63 -11.97 -14.42
C PHE A 51 -18.20 -11.63 -14.85
N LEU A 52 -17.81 -11.92 -16.10
CA LEU A 52 -16.45 -11.61 -16.58
C LEU A 52 -16.20 -10.12 -16.78
N ALA A 53 -17.23 -9.36 -17.18
CA ALA A 53 -17.11 -7.92 -17.28
C ALA A 53 -17.00 -7.27 -15.89
N GLU A 54 -17.79 -7.74 -14.92
CA GLU A 54 -17.78 -7.21 -13.56
C GLU A 54 -16.50 -7.55 -12.80
N ILE A 55 -16.02 -8.80 -12.89
CA ILE A 55 -14.81 -9.21 -12.18
C ILE A 55 -13.59 -8.42 -12.68
N ASN A 56 -13.44 -8.20 -13.98
CA ASN A 56 -12.34 -7.43 -14.55
C ASN A 56 -12.40 -5.95 -14.11
N ARG A 57 -13.61 -5.37 -14.03
CA ARG A 57 -13.81 -4.03 -13.47
C ARG A 57 -13.38 -3.97 -12.00
N LYS A 58 -13.73 -4.98 -11.21
CA LYS A 58 -13.36 -5.07 -9.78
C LYS A 58 -11.85 -5.23 -9.59
N TYR A 59 -11.18 -6.06 -10.40
CA TYR A 59 -9.72 -6.17 -10.43
C TYR A 59 -9.05 -4.82 -10.67
N LYS A 60 -9.51 -4.10 -11.70
CA LYS A 60 -8.96 -2.79 -12.03
C LYS A 60 -9.19 -1.77 -10.91
N ALA A 61 -10.37 -1.76 -10.29
CA ALA A 61 -10.69 -0.88 -9.17
C ALA A 61 -9.82 -1.20 -7.94
N ALA A 62 -9.69 -2.47 -7.57
CA ALA A 62 -8.84 -2.91 -6.47
C ALA A 62 -7.36 -2.58 -6.71
N ALA A 63 -6.85 -2.82 -7.93
CA ALA A 63 -5.49 -2.46 -8.32
C ALA A 63 -5.25 -0.95 -8.15
N GLN A 64 -6.18 -0.10 -8.58
CA GLN A 64 -6.06 1.36 -8.42
C GLN A 64 -6.00 1.76 -6.94
N ASN A 65 -6.84 1.17 -6.09
CA ASN A 65 -6.82 1.45 -4.66
C ASN A 65 -5.47 1.03 -4.02
N CYS A 66 -4.94 -0.13 -4.39
CA CYS A 66 -3.62 -0.60 -3.93
C CYS A 66 -2.49 0.33 -4.37
N TRP A 67 -2.53 0.84 -5.61
CA TRP A 67 -1.54 1.81 -6.11
C TRP A 67 -1.60 3.14 -5.35
N ILE A 68 -2.80 3.67 -5.10
CA ILE A 68 -2.98 4.89 -4.32
C ILE A 68 -2.47 4.68 -2.88
N ALA A 69 -2.82 3.55 -2.26
CA ALA A 69 -2.35 3.21 -0.93
C ALA A 69 -0.82 3.09 -0.90
N ALA A 70 -0.20 2.41 -1.87
CA ALA A 70 1.25 2.31 -1.97
C ALA A 70 1.92 3.70 -2.02
N CYS A 71 1.37 4.63 -2.82
CA CYS A 71 1.85 6.02 -2.88
C CYS A 71 1.75 6.72 -1.51
N LEU A 72 0.62 6.56 -0.79
CA LEU A 72 0.45 7.14 0.55
C LEU A 72 1.49 6.59 1.54
N TYR A 73 1.72 5.27 1.52
CA TYR A 73 2.72 4.65 2.37
C TYR A 73 4.14 5.12 2.03
N VAL A 74 4.48 5.33 0.76
CA VAL A 74 5.77 5.94 0.35
C VAL A 74 5.92 7.35 0.92
N VAL A 75 4.87 8.19 0.85
CA VAL A 75 4.90 9.54 1.42
C VAL A 75 5.12 9.48 2.94
N THR A 76 4.42 8.60 3.65
CA THR A 76 4.61 8.40 5.10
C THR A 76 6.03 7.92 5.42
N LEU A 77 6.62 7.06 4.58
CA LEU A 77 8.00 6.61 4.72
C LEU A 77 8.99 7.77 4.61
N VAL A 78 8.83 8.62 3.60
CA VAL A 78 9.69 9.79 3.38
C VAL A 78 9.61 10.76 4.57
N ILE A 79 8.40 11.04 5.06
CA ILE A 79 8.21 11.93 6.21
C ILE A 79 8.83 11.31 7.47
N SER A 80 8.64 10.01 7.71
CA SER A 80 9.20 9.31 8.87
C SER A 80 10.73 9.28 8.82
N PHE A 81 11.30 9.10 7.63
CA PHE A 81 12.74 9.15 7.41
C PHE A 81 13.31 10.57 7.64
N GLN A 82 12.63 11.61 7.15
CA GLN A 82 13.00 13.00 7.43
C GLN A 82 12.95 13.31 8.94
N GLN A 83 11.93 12.83 9.65
CA GLN A 83 11.84 12.95 11.11
C GLN A 83 12.99 12.21 11.81
N TYR A 84 13.36 11.02 11.33
CA TYR A 84 14.49 10.26 11.85
C TYR A 84 15.82 11.01 11.66
N CYS A 85 16.11 11.53 10.47
CA CYS A 85 17.31 12.32 10.21
C CYS A 85 17.35 13.62 11.03
N ALA A 86 16.23 14.34 11.15
CA ALA A 86 16.16 15.54 11.98
C ALA A 86 16.42 15.24 13.46
N ASN A 87 15.91 14.11 13.96
CA ASN A 87 16.14 13.67 15.33
C ASN A 87 17.57 13.18 15.58
N GLN A 88 18.24 12.59 14.58
CA GLN A 88 19.67 12.28 14.65
C GLN A 88 20.52 13.56 14.70
N ARG A 89 20.17 14.58 13.90
CA ARG A 89 20.94 15.83 13.81
C ARG A 89 20.87 16.65 15.10
N ALA A 90 19.69 16.72 15.73
CA ALA A 90 19.50 17.38 17.02
C ALA A 90 20.25 16.69 18.19
N ARG A 91 20.71 15.46 18.02
CA ARG A 91 21.52 14.74 19.02
C ARG A 91 23.01 15.05 18.92
N ASN A 92 23.48 15.42 17.72
CA ASN A 92 24.90 15.66 17.44
C ASN A 92 25.28 17.16 17.52
N ALA A 93 24.33 18.01 17.90
CA ALA A 93 24.51 19.44 18.18
C ALA A 93 24.37 19.66 19.67
#